data_AF-A0A7Y4VAI8-F1
#
_entry.id   AF-A0A7Y4VAI8-F1
#
_cell.length_a   1.000
_cell.length_b   1.000
_cell.length_c   1.000
_cell.angle_alpha   90.00
_cell.angle_beta   90.00
_cell.angle_gamma   90.00
#
_symmetry.space_group_name_H-M   'P 1'
#
loop_
_entity.id
_entity.type
_entity.pdbx_description
1 polymer ?
#
loop_
_entity_poly.entity_id
_entity_poly.type
_entity_poly.pdbx_seq_one_letter_code
_entity_poly.pdbx_strand_id
1 'polypeptide(L)'
;MAHSWFRYRESVEYLRGRGAIGGYPDGTFKPAATVNRAEFLKLVFGAKGAAEPAGGDCFLDVKADAWFAPFVCAAKRRGIVEGYPTGTGSVFKPDQPVVFSEAIKMTLAAYGTEVTPAQPGEAWYEPYALELDRSGILGRHSYLPWDHLSRERAADVIARFVRHEEDRIDTSRSAGCGKPLPAPLSTVSVAGVNRTFYLTVPRDYLSHEPSPLIIAFHGRTNSNEELRSYIGLDKNAPGFFIAYPTAIRSPQGTFSWSGTVGESLDLSFFDALVESIADQYCIDMDRIFVAGHSLGAWMSNSVACLRGGVVRASASVAGDSIVADCTGPSAALLINNPHDPLSPFAAAERTRDTRLRENGCAPQSEPVQPDTLKCRLYKNCDGGNVVTWCPHELDNDPRGVYYPHNWPKEAAPAIADFFKMLK
;
A
#
# COMPACT_ATOMS: atom_id res chain seq x y z
N MET A 1 -13.25 12.94 1.61
CA MET A 1 -13.09 12.69 3.08
C MET A 1 -13.71 11.38 3.58
N ALA A 2 -14.91 10.94 3.16
CA ALA A 2 -15.50 9.70 3.69
C ALA A 2 -14.83 8.39 3.20
N HIS A 3 -14.02 8.43 2.15
CA HIS A 3 -13.44 7.24 1.51
C HIS A 3 -11.92 7.32 1.25
N SER A 4 -11.22 8.38 1.67
CA SER A 4 -9.79 8.52 1.33
C SER A 4 -8.84 7.72 2.21
N TRP A 5 -9.38 6.88 3.12
CA TRP A 5 -8.70 6.36 4.32
C TRP A 5 -8.74 4.83 4.42
N PHE A 6 -8.77 4.13 3.28
CA PHE A 6 -8.78 2.67 3.32
C PHE A 6 -7.63 2.15 4.20
N ARG A 7 -7.95 1.30 5.18
CA ARG A 7 -7.11 0.83 6.30
C ARG A 7 -6.75 1.87 7.39
N TYR A 8 -6.48 3.12 7.04
CA TYR A 8 -6.10 4.15 8.03
C TYR A 8 -7.23 4.55 8.97
N ARG A 9 -8.49 4.50 8.51
CA ARG A 9 -9.64 4.91 9.34
C ARG A 9 -9.77 4.09 10.61
N GLU A 10 -9.67 2.76 10.52
CA GLU A 10 -9.78 1.89 11.70
C GLU A 10 -8.68 2.22 12.72
N SER A 11 -7.45 2.39 12.25
CA SER A 11 -6.30 2.78 13.08
C SER A 11 -6.49 4.16 13.73
N VAL A 12 -7.00 5.15 12.98
CA VAL A 12 -7.32 6.48 13.51
C VAL A 12 -8.42 6.41 14.56
N GLU A 13 -9.50 5.65 14.30
CA GLU A 13 -10.61 5.46 15.23
C GLU A 13 -10.18 4.75 16.52
N TYR A 14 -9.34 3.71 16.39
CA TYR A 14 -8.73 3.00 17.51
C TYR A 14 -7.93 3.95 18.41
N LEU A 15 -7.02 4.74 17.82
CA LEU A 15 -6.22 5.71 18.58
C LEU A 15 -7.05 6.87 19.13
N ARG A 16 -8.13 7.26 18.46
CA ARG A 16 -9.07 8.28 18.96
C ARG A 16 -9.81 7.77 20.19
N GLY A 17 -10.24 6.51 20.18
CA GLY A 17 -10.82 5.84 21.34
C GLY A 17 -9.89 5.79 22.55
N ARG A 18 -8.57 5.74 22.31
CA ARG A 18 -7.52 5.84 23.35
C ARG A 18 -7.17 7.28 23.74
N GLY A 19 -7.73 8.30 23.11
CA GLY A 19 -7.38 9.70 23.33
C GLY A 19 -5.98 10.11 22.85
N ALA A 20 -5.31 9.24 22.06
CA ALA A 20 -3.97 9.47 21.55
C ALA A 20 -3.94 10.44 20.37
N ILE A 21 -5.00 10.46 19.56
CA ILE A 21 -5.15 11.31 18.39
C ILE A 21 -6.53 11.99 18.35
N GLY A 22 -6.59 13.20 17.80
CA GLY A 22 -7.82 13.97 17.66
C GLY A 22 -7.84 14.85 16.42
N GLY A 23 -8.94 15.57 16.21
CA GLY A 23 -9.06 16.58 15.16
C GLY A 23 -8.50 17.94 15.57
N TYR A 24 -8.49 18.87 14.63
CA TYR A 24 -8.17 20.28 14.83
C TYR A 24 -9.40 21.04 15.37
N PRO A 25 -9.21 22.24 15.98
CA PRO A 25 -10.33 23.05 16.47
C PRO A 25 -11.35 23.44 15.40
N ASP A 26 -10.96 23.42 14.12
CA ASP A 26 -11.82 23.66 12.96
C ASP A 26 -12.73 22.46 12.61
N GLY A 27 -12.70 21.38 13.40
CA GLY A 27 -13.50 20.17 13.21
C GLY A 27 -12.93 19.19 12.17
N THR A 28 -11.78 19.50 11.55
CA THR A 28 -11.16 18.63 10.54
C THR A 28 -10.10 17.72 11.15
N PHE A 29 -9.80 16.58 10.51
CA PHE A 29 -8.72 15.68 10.94
C PHE A 29 -7.38 15.93 10.21
N LYS A 30 -7.44 16.44 8.96
CA LYS A 30 -6.29 16.66 8.06
C LYS A 30 -5.40 15.41 7.90
N PRO A 31 -5.94 14.29 7.38
CA PRO A 31 -5.25 12.99 7.30
C PRO A 31 -3.92 13.04 6.54
N ALA A 32 -3.86 13.80 5.44
CA ALA A 32 -2.67 13.95 4.61
C ALA A 32 -1.63 14.95 5.15
N ALA A 33 -1.91 15.63 6.27
CA ALA A 33 -0.95 16.58 6.84
C ALA A 33 0.30 15.84 7.34
N THR A 34 1.47 16.38 7.01
CA THR A 34 2.74 15.85 7.50
C THR A 34 2.84 16.00 9.02
N VAL A 35 3.31 14.94 9.68
CA VAL A 35 3.56 14.92 11.13
C VAL A 35 5.00 15.29 11.41
N ASN A 36 5.23 16.17 12.38
CA ASN A 36 6.59 16.47 12.85
C ASN A 36 7.04 15.50 13.96
N ARG A 37 8.33 15.50 14.28
CA ARG A 37 8.93 14.59 15.28
C ARG A 37 8.31 14.72 16.67
N ALA A 38 7.94 15.94 17.10
CA ALA A 38 7.32 16.17 18.40
C ALA A 38 5.88 15.62 18.46
N GLU A 39 5.09 15.87 17.41
CA GLU A 39 3.74 15.33 17.25
C GLU A 39 3.77 13.81 17.23
N PHE A 40 4.70 13.19 16.48
CA PHE A 40 4.82 11.75 16.41
C PHE A 40 5.07 11.10 17.77
N LEU A 41 6.02 11.62 18.56
CA LEU A 41 6.25 11.11 19.92
C LEU A 41 5.01 11.29 20.81
N LYS A 42 4.32 12.43 20.74
CA LYS A 42 3.06 12.60 21.49
C LYS A 42 2.05 11.51 21.13
N LEU A 43 1.90 11.15 19.85
CA LEU A 43 1.02 10.06 19.43
C LEU A 43 1.45 8.72 20.02
N VAL A 44 2.75 8.38 19.97
CA VAL A 44 3.31 7.13 20.49
C VAL A 44 3.05 6.98 21.99
N PHE A 45 3.37 8.02 22.78
CA PHE A 45 3.15 8.01 24.23
C PHE A 45 1.65 8.04 24.60
N GLY A 46 0.85 8.81 23.85
CA GLY A 46 -0.59 8.87 24.03
C GLY A 46 -1.25 7.51 23.80
N ALA A 47 -0.81 6.76 22.79
CA ALA A 47 -1.34 5.43 22.49
C ALA A 47 -1.07 4.40 23.60
N LYS A 48 0.05 4.56 24.31
CA LYS A 48 0.43 3.76 25.48
C LYS A 48 -0.34 4.11 26.76
N GLY A 49 -1.10 5.21 26.75
CA GLY A 49 -1.82 5.71 27.93
C GLY A 49 -0.91 6.26 29.03
N ALA A 50 0.36 6.57 28.73
CA ALA A 50 1.34 7.04 29.72
C ALA A 50 1.39 8.56 29.79
N ALA A 51 0.88 9.14 30.89
CA ALA A 51 1.18 10.52 31.24
C ALA A 51 2.61 10.58 31.81
N GLU A 52 3.55 11.13 31.06
CA GLU A 52 4.94 11.26 31.50
C GLU A 52 5.15 12.57 32.28
N PRO A 53 5.91 12.55 33.40
CA PRO A 53 6.20 13.75 34.15
C PRO A 53 6.97 14.76 33.30
N ALA A 54 6.55 16.02 33.37
CA ALA A 54 7.19 17.12 32.69
C ALA A 54 8.59 17.39 33.25
N GLY A 55 9.54 17.68 32.35
CA GLY A 55 10.84 18.25 32.70
C GLY A 55 11.96 17.26 33.04
N GLY A 56 13.19 17.78 33.04
CA GLY A 56 14.43 17.07 33.36
C GLY A 56 15.10 16.42 32.14
N ASP A 57 16.40 16.68 31.97
CA ASP A 57 17.26 16.15 30.91
C ASP A 57 16.64 16.23 29.50
N CYS A 58 16.36 17.46 29.05
CA CYS A 58 15.81 17.74 27.72
C CYS A 58 16.92 18.03 26.69
N PHE A 59 16.56 18.12 25.41
CA PHE A 59 17.45 18.61 24.35
C PHE A 59 17.60 20.13 24.40
N LEU A 60 18.67 20.66 23.81
CA LEU A 60 19.00 22.09 23.85
C LEU A 60 17.92 23.01 23.24
N ASP A 61 17.14 22.48 22.29
CA ASP A 61 16.07 23.18 21.57
C ASP A 61 14.67 22.89 22.12
N VAL A 62 14.56 22.25 23.29
CA VAL A 62 13.27 21.92 23.94
C VAL A 62 13.09 22.78 25.18
N LYS A 63 12.23 23.80 25.07
CA LYS A 63 11.83 24.63 26.22
C LYS A 63 10.94 23.84 27.16
N ALA A 64 11.09 24.05 28.47
CA ALA A 64 10.36 23.31 29.49
C ALA A 64 8.84 23.52 29.45
N ASP A 65 8.37 24.66 28.94
CA ASP A 65 6.97 25.04 28.80
C ASP A 65 6.34 24.65 27.45
N ALA A 66 7.12 24.05 26.54
CA ALA A 66 6.59 23.57 25.27
C ALA A 66 5.61 22.41 25.50
N TRP A 67 4.49 22.39 24.75
CA TRP A 67 3.46 21.36 24.89
C TRP A 67 3.98 19.94 24.66
N PHE A 68 5.07 19.79 23.90
CA PHE A 68 5.71 18.51 23.61
C PHE A 68 6.83 18.12 24.58
N ALA A 69 7.26 19.03 25.46
CA ALA A 69 8.40 18.81 26.34
C ALA A 69 8.29 17.54 27.19
N PRO A 70 7.12 17.20 27.80
CA PRO A 70 7.02 15.97 28.60
C PRO A 70 7.37 14.70 27.80
N PHE A 71 6.91 14.61 26.55
CA PHE A 71 7.14 13.45 25.69
C PHE A 71 8.58 13.39 25.21
N VAL A 72 9.13 14.51 24.75
CA VAL A 72 10.48 14.56 24.18
C VAL A 72 11.54 14.31 25.24
N CYS A 73 11.41 14.92 26.43
CA CYS A 73 12.39 14.71 27.51
C CYS A 73 12.30 13.29 28.08
N ALA A 74 11.09 12.71 28.20
CA ALA A 74 10.93 11.31 28.54
C ALA A 74 11.58 10.38 27.50
N ALA A 75 11.42 10.69 26.21
CA ALA A 75 12.03 9.92 25.13
C ALA A 75 13.56 9.96 25.17
N LYS A 76 14.16 11.11 25.49
CA LYS A 76 15.61 11.24 25.69
C LYS A 76 16.11 10.39 26.87
N ARG A 77 15.49 10.54 28.05
CA ARG A 77 15.88 9.79 29.26
C ARG A 77 15.80 8.27 29.10
N ARG A 78 14.89 7.80 28.24
CA ARG A 78 14.68 6.38 27.94
C ARG A 78 15.53 5.85 26.78
N GLY A 79 16.37 6.70 26.16
CA GLY A 79 17.17 6.30 25.00
C GLY A 79 16.35 6.04 23.72
N ILE A 80 15.07 6.45 23.69
CA ILE A 80 14.22 6.32 22.49
C ILE A 80 14.75 7.24 21.38
N VAL A 81 15.21 8.43 21.76
CA VAL A 81 15.80 9.42 20.84
C VAL A 81 17.09 9.98 21.42
N GLU A 82 18.12 10.07 20.57
CA GLU A 82 19.45 10.56 20.96
C GLU A 82 19.69 12.02 20.55
N GLY A 83 18.87 12.54 19.64
CA GLY A 83 19.01 13.86 19.04
C GLY A 83 20.18 13.95 18.07
N TYR A 84 20.29 15.10 17.40
CA TYR A 84 21.41 15.41 16.53
C TYR A 84 22.52 16.05 17.36
N PRO A 85 23.76 15.52 17.33
CA PRO A 85 24.85 16.06 18.11
C PRO A 85 25.16 17.50 17.68
N THR A 86 25.46 18.31 18.67
CA THR A 86 26.05 19.64 18.52
C THR A 86 27.39 19.65 19.26
N GLY A 87 28.26 20.62 19.00
CA GLY A 87 29.53 20.72 19.72
C GLY A 87 29.39 20.89 21.24
N THR A 88 28.19 21.18 21.75
CA THR A 88 27.89 21.43 23.17
C THR A 88 26.79 20.54 23.75
N GLY A 89 26.27 19.57 23.00
CA GLY A 89 25.16 18.71 23.42
C GLY A 89 24.43 18.07 22.25
N SER A 90 23.09 18.03 22.30
CA SER A 90 22.26 17.56 21.18
C SER A 90 20.94 18.33 21.08
N VAL A 91 20.41 18.39 19.86
CA VAL A 91 19.12 19.02 19.52
C VAL A 91 18.13 17.98 18.99
N PHE A 92 16.84 18.16 19.28
CA PHE A 92 15.79 17.23 18.87
C PHE A 92 15.22 17.53 17.48
N LYS A 93 15.12 18.81 17.13
CA LYS A 93 14.41 19.38 15.98
C LYS A 93 12.90 19.06 15.99
N PRO A 94 12.12 19.61 16.95
CA PRO A 94 10.72 19.23 17.16
C PRO A 94 9.82 19.48 15.95
N ASP A 95 10.04 20.57 15.22
CA ASP A 95 9.21 20.97 14.08
C ASP A 95 9.61 20.27 12.76
N GLN A 96 10.72 19.54 12.73
CA GLN A 96 11.14 18.81 11.54
C GLN A 96 10.16 17.66 11.26
N PRO A 97 9.70 17.48 10.00
CA PRO A 97 8.96 16.30 9.59
C PRO A 97 9.66 15.02 10.03
N VAL A 98 8.89 14.08 10.61
CA VAL A 98 9.42 12.76 10.93
C VAL A 98 9.44 11.91 9.65
N VAL A 99 10.54 11.18 9.44
CA VAL A 99 10.64 10.18 8.35
C VAL A 99 10.28 8.79 8.85
N PHE A 100 9.87 7.89 7.94
CA PHE A 100 9.37 6.56 8.30
C PHE A 100 10.34 5.73 9.15
N SER A 101 11.62 5.71 8.78
CA SER A 101 12.69 5.02 9.52
C SER A 101 12.83 5.52 10.96
N GLU A 102 12.71 6.83 11.19
CA GLU A 102 12.73 7.41 12.54
C GLU A 102 11.49 7.00 13.34
N ALA A 103 10.32 7.03 12.71
CA ALA A 103 9.05 6.69 13.34
C ALA A 103 8.99 5.24 13.82
N ILE A 104 9.41 4.27 13.01
CA ILE A 104 9.43 2.86 13.42
C ILE A 104 10.42 2.62 14.57
N LYS A 105 11.61 3.25 14.52
CA LYS A 105 12.61 3.17 15.59
C LYS A 105 12.09 3.77 16.88
N MET A 106 11.48 4.96 16.83
CA MET A 106 10.88 5.61 17.99
C MET A 106 9.76 4.76 18.59
N THR A 107 8.92 4.13 17.77
CA THR A 107 7.81 3.29 18.23
C THR A 107 8.33 2.04 18.93
N LEU A 108 9.18 1.25 18.28
CA LEU A 108 9.78 0.03 18.86
C LEU A 108 10.46 0.32 20.20
N ALA A 109 11.32 1.34 20.24
CA ALA A 109 12.03 1.70 21.46
C ALA A 109 11.08 2.21 22.57
N ALA A 110 9.99 2.92 22.24
CA ALA A 110 9.03 3.40 23.23
C ALA A 110 8.26 2.28 23.93
N TYR A 111 8.08 1.14 23.26
CA TYR A 111 7.44 -0.04 23.82
C TYR A 111 8.44 -1.06 24.37
N GLY A 112 9.75 -0.78 24.27
CA GLY A 112 10.80 -1.59 24.87
C GLY A 112 11.22 -2.79 24.03
N THR A 113 10.91 -2.80 22.73
CA THR A 113 11.39 -3.83 21.82
C THR A 113 12.89 -3.68 21.63
N GLU A 114 13.65 -4.71 21.99
CA GLU A 114 15.10 -4.75 21.78
C GLU A 114 15.41 -5.16 20.33
N VAL A 115 16.02 -4.24 19.58
CA VAL A 115 16.43 -4.50 18.19
C VAL A 115 17.95 -4.54 18.13
N THR A 116 18.48 -5.60 17.53
CA THR A 116 19.94 -5.71 17.32
C THR A 116 20.40 -4.63 16.35
N PRO A 117 21.48 -3.88 16.65
CA PRO A 117 22.00 -2.84 15.76
C PRO A 117 22.41 -3.39 14.38
N ALA A 118 22.36 -2.51 13.38
CA ALA A 118 22.76 -2.82 12.01
C ALA A 118 24.24 -3.20 11.93
N GLN A 119 24.58 -4.17 11.09
CA GLN A 119 25.97 -4.55 10.85
C GLN A 119 26.71 -3.50 10.00
N PRO A 120 28.06 -3.45 10.03
CA PRO A 120 28.81 -2.56 9.15
C PRO A 120 28.43 -2.75 7.68
N GLY A 121 28.00 -1.66 7.03
CA GLY A 121 27.55 -1.67 5.63
C GLY A 121 26.04 -1.82 5.44
N GLU A 122 25.29 -2.12 6.49
CA GLU A 122 23.83 -2.11 6.47
C GLU A 122 23.27 -0.70 6.78
N ALA A 123 22.09 -0.40 6.26
CA ALA A 123 21.39 0.82 6.65
C ALA A 123 20.94 0.73 8.12
N TRP A 124 21.12 1.81 8.89
CA TRP A 124 20.88 1.83 10.34
C TRP A 124 19.45 1.43 10.75
N TYR A 125 18.47 1.68 9.87
CA TYR A 125 17.05 1.41 10.14
C TYR A 125 16.64 -0.03 9.78
N GLU A 126 17.46 -0.76 9.03
CA GLU A 126 17.12 -2.07 8.46
C GLU A 126 16.73 -3.12 9.51
N PRO A 127 17.36 -3.19 10.69
CA PRO A 127 16.94 -4.13 11.72
C PRO A 127 15.54 -3.83 12.28
N TYR A 128 15.18 -2.56 12.43
CA TYR A 128 13.86 -2.14 12.91
C TYR A 128 12.77 -2.48 11.90
N ALA A 129 13.11 -2.29 10.62
CA ALA A 129 12.28 -2.67 9.49
C ALA A 129 11.96 -4.16 9.48
N LEU A 130 12.99 -4.99 9.67
CA LEU A 130 12.90 -6.43 9.69
C LEU A 130 12.16 -6.97 10.92
N GLU A 131 12.26 -6.29 12.05
CA GLU A 131 11.52 -6.66 13.26
C GLU A 131 10.01 -6.53 13.06
N LEU A 132 9.53 -5.41 12.52
CA LEU A 132 8.10 -5.23 12.25
C LEU A 132 7.55 -6.25 11.25
N ASP A 133 8.36 -6.64 10.26
CA ASP A 133 8.01 -7.64 9.25
C ASP A 133 7.91 -9.05 9.86
N ARG A 134 8.92 -9.46 10.64
CA ARG A 134 8.96 -10.76 11.32
C ARG A 134 7.84 -10.93 12.33
N SER A 135 7.45 -9.85 12.98
CA SER A 135 6.39 -9.83 13.99
C SER A 135 4.98 -9.68 13.38
N GLY A 136 4.85 -9.55 12.06
CA GLY A 136 3.54 -9.42 11.39
C GLY A 136 2.81 -8.10 11.72
N ILE A 137 3.57 -7.08 12.12
CA ILE A 137 3.05 -5.75 12.46
C ILE A 137 2.96 -4.90 11.20
N LEU A 138 4.01 -4.91 10.39
CA LEU A 138 4.05 -4.12 9.18
C LEU A 138 5.05 -4.75 8.21
N GLY A 139 4.55 -5.23 7.06
CA GLY A 139 5.42 -5.78 6.03
C GLY A 139 6.54 -4.81 5.63
N ARG A 140 7.77 -5.32 5.50
CA ARG A 140 8.99 -4.57 5.15
C ARG A 140 8.85 -3.74 3.88
N HIS A 141 7.91 -4.12 3.03
CA HIS A 141 7.68 -3.54 1.71
C HIS A 141 6.63 -2.44 1.66
N SER A 142 5.95 -2.17 2.78
CA SER A 142 4.82 -1.25 2.82
C SER A 142 5.21 0.23 3.01
N TYR A 143 6.51 0.56 3.05
CA TYR A 143 6.98 1.93 3.29
C TYR A 143 8.31 2.23 2.60
N LEU A 144 8.56 3.53 2.43
CA LEU A 144 9.85 4.08 2.04
C LEU A 144 10.54 4.68 3.28
N PRO A 145 11.78 4.28 3.60
CA PRO A 145 12.46 4.68 4.85
C PRO A 145 12.61 6.19 5.05
N TRP A 146 12.65 6.94 3.96
CA TRP A 146 12.94 8.38 3.93
C TRP A 146 11.68 9.24 3.78
N ASP A 147 10.53 8.62 3.54
CA ASP A 147 9.28 9.35 3.34
C ASP A 147 8.82 10.01 4.64
N HIS A 148 8.31 11.24 4.50
CA HIS A 148 7.62 11.91 5.58
C HIS A 148 6.28 11.21 5.87
N LEU A 149 5.94 11.04 7.14
CA LEU A 149 4.64 10.49 7.50
C LEU A 149 3.52 11.52 7.41
N SER A 150 2.46 11.14 6.72
CA SER A 150 1.15 11.76 6.91
C SER A 150 0.56 11.36 8.27
N ARG A 151 -0.39 12.15 8.74
CA ARG A 151 -1.08 11.98 10.03
C ARG A 151 -1.82 10.65 10.13
N GLU A 152 -2.44 10.23 9.05
CA GLU A 152 -3.13 8.94 8.97
C GLU A 152 -2.14 7.75 8.91
N ARG A 153 -1.00 7.91 8.23
CA ARG A 153 0.05 6.87 8.18
C ARG A 153 0.72 6.68 9.53
N ALA A 154 0.98 7.78 10.24
CA ALA A 154 1.48 7.73 11.61
C ALA A 154 0.50 7.00 12.54
N ALA A 155 -0.80 7.27 12.40
CA ALA A 155 -1.82 6.56 13.17
C ALA A 155 -1.84 5.06 12.89
N ASP A 156 -1.69 4.63 11.63
CA ASP A 156 -1.64 3.20 11.28
C ASP A 156 -0.43 2.46 11.84
N VAL A 157 0.77 3.03 11.70
CA VAL A 157 1.99 2.41 12.26
C VAL A 157 1.84 2.22 13.77
N ILE A 158 1.37 3.24 14.49
CA ILE A 158 1.21 3.19 15.94
C ILE A 158 0.09 2.22 16.34
N ALA A 159 -1.08 2.28 15.68
CA ALA A 159 -2.21 1.43 16.01
C ALA A 159 -1.90 -0.06 15.80
N ARG A 160 -1.22 -0.42 14.70
CA ARG A 160 -0.79 -1.80 14.46
C ARG A 160 0.13 -2.29 15.54
N PHE A 161 1.12 -1.47 15.90
CA PHE A 161 2.06 -1.80 16.95
C PHE A 161 1.35 -2.06 18.28
N VAL A 162 0.49 -1.13 18.71
CA VAL A 162 -0.27 -1.24 19.97
C VAL A 162 -1.15 -2.49 19.97
N ARG A 163 -1.88 -2.74 18.88
CA ARG A 163 -2.75 -3.93 18.75
C ARG A 163 -1.97 -5.23 18.75
N HIS A 164 -0.76 -5.24 18.20
CA HIS A 164 0.10 -6.41 18.25
C HIS A 164 0.61 -6.66 19.66
N GLU A 165 1.22 -5.67 20.31
CA GLU A 165 1.83 -5.85 21.63
C GLU A 165 0.81 -6.10 22.74
N GLU A 166 -0.30 -5.35 22.75
CA GLU A 166 -1.28 -5.39 23.83
C GLU A 166 -2.39 -6.41 23.56
N ASP A 167 -2.94 -6.42 22.35
CA ASP A 167 -4.11 -7.25 22.01
C ASP A 167 -3.71 -8.58 21.34
N ARG A 168 -2.41 -8.79 21.05
CA ARG A 168 -1.86 -9.97 20.33
C ARG A 168 -2.56 -10.22 18.99
N ILE A 169 -2.95 -9.14 18.32
CA ILE A 169 -3.59 -9.17 17.02
C ILE A 169 -2.52 -9.25 15.93
N ASP A 170 -2.65 -10.23 15.03
CA ASP A 170 -1.94 -10.23 13.76
C ASP A 170 -2.58 -9.17 12.84
N THR A 171 -1.84 -8.11 12.56
CA THR A 171 -2.35 -6.91 11.87
C THR A 171 -2.36 -7.01 10.35
N SER A 172 -1.80 -8.09 9.82
CA SER A 172 -1.97 -8.49 8.42
C SER A 172 -3.36 -9.09 8.19
N ARG A 173 -4.02 -9.62 9.21
CA ARG A 173 -5.31 -10.30 9.09
C ARG A 173 -6.47 -9.30 9.06
N SER A 174 -7.41 -9.54 8.17
CA SER A 174 -8.65 -8.77 8.10
C SER A 174 -9.63 -9.09 9.23
N ALA A 175 -10.59 -8.20 9.46
CA ALA A 175 -11.65 -8.38 10.47
C ALA A 175 -12.57 -9.59 10.20
N GLY A 176 -12.57 -10.12 8.97
CA GLY A 176 -13.29 -11.32 8.58
C GLY A 176 -12.63 -12.63 9.03
N CYS A 177 -11.36 -12.60 9.46
CA CYS A 177 -10.69 -13.78 9.97
C CYS A 177 -11.40 -14.38 11.20
N GLY A 178 -11.55 -15.70 11.20
CA GLY A 178 -12.26 -16.48 12.20
C GLY A 178 -13.78 -16.52 12.02
N LYS A 179 -14.36 -15.70 11.13
CA LYS A 179 -15.81 -15.72 10.88
C LYS A 179 -16.22 -16.94 10.03
N PRO A 180 -17.46 -17.44 10.18
CA PRO A 180 -18.02 -18.44 9.28
C PRO A 180 -18.02 -17.95 7.83
N LEU A 181 -17.94 -18.87 6.88
CA LEU A 181 -18.03 -18.52 5.45
C LEU A 181 -19.36 -17.80 5.18
N PRO A 182 -19.34 -16.56 4.66
CA PRO A 182 -20.53 -15.76 4.44
C PRO A 182 -21.27 -16.20 3.17
N ALA A 183 -22.45 -15.60 2.93
CA ALA A 183 -23.09 -15.68 1.62
C ALA A 183 -22.20 -15.01 0.54
N PRO A 184 -22.30 -15.43 -0.73
CA PRO A 184 -21.54 -14.82 -1.81
C PRO A 184 -21.80 -13.32 -1.90
N LEU A 185 -20.72 -12.53 -1.91
CA LEU A 185 -20.79 -11.09 -2.12
C LEU A 185 -20.86 -10.77 -3.61
N SER A 186 -21.66 -9.75 -3.94
CA SER A 186 -21.77 -9.28 -5.32
C SER A 186 -22.00 -7.77 -5.45
N THR A 187 -22.20 -7.04 -4.35
CA THR A 187 -22.53 -5.62 -4.37
C THR A 187 -21.94 -4.89 -3.17
N VAL A 188 -21.48 -3.65 -3.36
CA VAL A 188 -21.15 -2.68 -2.31
C VAL A 188 -21.81 -1.34 -2.61
N SER A 189 -22.10 -0.53 -1.59
CA SER A 189 -22.65 0.82 -1.77
C SER A 189 -21.56 1.87 -1.66
N VAL A 190 -21.47 2.78 -2.63
CA VAL A 190 -20.48 3.86 -2.67
C VAL A 190 -21.21 5.17 -2.96
N ALA A 191 -21.18 6.11 -2.02
CA ALA A 191 -21.90 7.39 -2.13
C ALA A 191 -23.39 7.23 -2.53
N GLY A 192 -24.05 6.18 -2.01
CA GLY A 192 -25.46 5.88 -2.31
C GLY A 192 -25.70 5.14 -3.63
N VAL A 193 -24.64 4.79 -4.38
CA VAL A 193 -24.71 4.01 -5.62
C VAL A 193 -24.30 2.56 -5.33
N ASN A 194 -25.18 1.61 -5.68
CA ASN A 194 -24.84 0.19 -5.62
C ASN A 194 -23.91 -0.18 -6.79
N ARG A 195 -22.72 -0.68 -6.44
CA ARG A 195 -21.67 -1.12 -7.36
C ARG A 195 -21.53 -2.62 -7.27
N THR A 196 -21.53 -3.31 -8.40
CA THR A 196 -21.48 -4.78 -8.45
C THR A 196 -20.09 -5.32 -8.79
N PHE A 197 -19.84 -6.56 -8.40
CA PHE A 197 -18.60 -7.28 -8.70
C PHE A 197 -18.81 -8.80 -8.68
N TYR A 198 -17.92 -9.55 -9.30
CA TYR A 198 -17.77 -10.99 -9.05
C TYR A 198 -16.64 -11.22 -8.06
N LEU A 199 -16.78 -12.22 -7.19
CA LEU A 199 -15.72 -12.66 -6.30
C LEU A 199 -15.42 -14.14 -6.54
N THR A 200 -14.18 -14.44 -6.91
CA THR A 200 -13.62 -15.79 -6.81
C THR A 200 -13.00 -15.95 -5.43
N VAL A 201 -13.43 -16.98 -4.72
CA VAL A 201 -12.86 -17.40 -3.42
C VAL A 201 -11.81 -18.49 -3.69
N PRO A 202 -10.63 -18.47 -3.02
CA PRO A 202 -9.65 -19.54 -3.13
C PRO A 202 -10.26 -20.92 -2.86
N ARG A 203 -9.82 -21.95 -3.60
CA ARG A 203 -10.37 -23.31 -3.45
C ARG A 203 -10.05 -23.92 -2.08
N ASP A 204 -8.93 -23.52 -1.51
CA ASP A 204 -8.35 -23.94 -0.25
C ASP A 204 -8.53 -22.88 0.85
N TYR A 205 -9.52 -21.99 0.70
CA TYR A 205 -9.79 -20.95 1.69
C TYR A 205 -10.07 -21.54 3.08
N LEU A 206 -9.32 -21.05 4.07
CA LEU A 206 -9.51 -21.31 5.49
C LEU A 206 -9.81 -20.01 6.21
N SER A 207 -10.87 -19.99 7.03
CA SER A 207 -11.30 -18.75 7.71
C SER A 207 -10.27 -18.19 8.70
N HIS A 208 -9.27 -18.97 9.07
CA HIS A 208 -8.22 -18.59 10.01
C HIS A 208 -6.87 -18.34 9.35
N GLU A 209 -6.71 -18.64 8.06
CA GLU A 209 -5.45 -18.40 7.34
C GLU A 209 -5.68 -17.30 6.30
N PRO A 210 -5.02 -16.13 6.45
CA PRO A 210 -5.26 -15.01 5.55
C PRO A 210 -4.77 -15.34 4.14
N SER A 211 -5.66 -15.18 3.15
CA SER A 211 -5.31 -15.37 1.74
C SER A 211 -5.16 -14.02 1.02
N PRO A 212 -4.24 -13.88 0.05
CA PRO A 212 -4.05 -12.64 -0.69
C PRO A 212 -5.26 -12.30 -1.58
N LEU A 213 -5.40 -11.03 -1.94
CA LEU A 213 -6.52 -10.50 -2.74
C LEU A 213 -6.01 -9.82 -4.02
N ILE A 214 -6.63 -10.14 -5.16
CA ILE A 214 -6.44 -9.45 -6.44
C ILE A 214 -7.74 -8.72 -6.80
N ILE A 215 -7.66 -7.42 -7.12
CA ILE A 215 -8.75 -6.68 -7.75
C ILE A 215 -8.44 -6.51 -9.24
N ALA A 216 -9.26 -7.10 -10.11
CA ALA A 216 -9.04 -7.17 -11.56
C ALA A 216 -10.00 -6.24 -12.33
N PHE A 217 -9.46 -5.16 -12.89
CA PHE A 217 -10.22 -4.12 -13.58
C PHE A 217 -10.34 -4.38 -15.08
N HIS A 218 -11.56 -4.23 -15.63
CA HIS A 218 -11.83 -4.46 -17.05
C HIS A 218 -11.43 -3.27 -17.93
N GLY A 219 -11.22 -3.51 -19.23
CA GLY A 219 -10.97 -2.46 -20.22
C GLY A 219 -12.19 -1.57 -20.48
N ARG A 220 -12.01 -0.53 -21.33
CA ARG A 220 -13.13 0.31 -21.75
C ARG A 220 -14.15 -0.55 -22.50
N THR A 221 -15.44 -0.22 -22.38
CA THR A 221 -16.60 -0.92 -22.97
C THR A 221 -16.83 -2.36 -22.52
N ASN A 222 -15.83 -3.05 -21.97
CA ASN A 222 -15.99 -4.40 -21.45
C ASN A 222 -16.79 -4.44 -20.15
N SER A 223 -17.44 -5.57 -19.89
CA SER A 223 -17.95 -5.94 -18.58
C SER A 223 -16.89 -6.66 -17.74
N ASN A 224 -17.15 -6.79 -16.44
CA ASN A 224 -16.35 -7.60 -15.54
C ASN A 224 -16.41 -9.11 -15.88
N GLU A 225 -17.55 -9.60 -16.39
CA GLU A 225 -17.73 -10.98 -16.88
C GLU A 225 -16.83 -11.26 -18.08
N GLU A 226 -16.82 -10.34 -19.06
CA GLU A 226 -15.95 -10.47 -20.23
C GLU A 226 -14.48 -10.49 -19.83
N LEU A 227 -14.03 -9.58 -18.95
CA LEU A 227 -12.65 -9.61 -18.44
C LEU A 227 -12.32 -10.97 -17.80
N ARG A 228 -13.17 -11.43 -16.89
CA ARG A 228 -12.99 -12.69 -16.17
C ARG A 228 -12.84 -13.87 -17.13
N SER A 229 -13.57 -13.85 -18.25
CA SER A 229 -13.54 -14.93 -19.25
C SER A 229 -12.19 -15.12 -19.95
N TYR A 230 -11.40 -14.05 -20.14
CA TYR A 230 -10.14 -14.13 -20.90
C TYR A 230 -8.87 -13.86 -20.08
N ILE A 231 -8.96 -13.11 -18.97
CA ILE A 231 -7.78 -12.69 -18.20
C ILE A 231 -7.06 -13.87 -17.51
N GLY A 232 -7.77 -14.99 -17.29
CA GLY A 232 -7.18 -16.25 -16.85
C GLY A 232 -6.66 -16.31 -15.41
N LEU A 233 -6.90 -15.28 -14.58
CA LEU A 233 -6.40 -15.23 -13.21
C LEU A 233 -7.04 -16.29 -12.30
N ASP A 234 -8.34 -16.57 -12.45
CA ASP A 234 -9.04 -17.66 -11.72
C ASP A 234 -8.32 -19.02 -11.85
N LYS A 235 -7.67 -19.27 -12.98
CA LYS A 235 -6.92 -20.51 -13.24
C LYS A 235 -5.50 -20.46 -12.69
N ASN A 236 -4.82 -19.32 -12.79
CA ASN A 236 -3.38 -19.21 -12.53
C ASN A 236 -3.04 -18.74 -11.11
N ALA A 237 -4.00 -18.15 -10.40
CA ALA A 237 -3.89 -17.67 -9.02
C ALA A 237 -4.93 -18.35 -8.10
N PRO A 238 -4.99 -19.70 -8.02
CA PRO A 238 -6.06 -20.41 -7.30
C PRO A 238 -6.07 -20.20 -5.78
N GLY A 239 -4.95 -19.73 -5.20
CA GLY A 239 -4.83 -19.38 -3.78
C GLY A 239 -5.11 -17.91 -3.47
N PHE A 240 -5.68 -17.16 -4.41
CA PHE A 240 -6.00 -15.74 -4.25
C PHE A 240 -7.52 -15.54 -4.29
N PHE A 241 -8.01 -14.63 -3.46
CA PHE A 241 -9.28 -13.99 -3.74
C PHE A 241 -9.13 -13.16 -5.01
N ILE A 242 -10.13 -13.19 -5.90
CA ILE A 242 -10.10 -12.39 -7.12
C ILE A 242 -11.44 -11.68 -7.28
N ALA A 243 -11.44 -10.37 -7.11
CA ALA A 243 -12.61 -9.53 -7.29
C ALA A 243 -12.58 -8.86 -8.66
N TYR A 244 -13.69 -8.93 -9.39
CA TYR A 244 -13.89 -8.35 -10.71
C TYR A 244 -14.96 -7.25 -10.63
N PRO A 245 -14.58 -6.00 -10.27
CA PRO A 245 -15.51 -4.88 -10.16
C PRO A 245 -16.07 -4.41 -11.50
N THR A 246 -17.31 -3.91 -11.48
CA THR A 246 -17.97 -3.29 -12.63
C THR A 246 -17.83 -1.76 -12.58
N ALA A 247 -17.31 -1.16 -13.65
CA ALA A 247 -17.29 0.30 -13.79
C ALA A 247 -18.71 0.88 -13.93
N ILE A 248 -18.85 2.20 -13.74
CA ILE A 248 -20.13 2.87 -14.02
C ILE A 248 -20.34 2.93 -15.54
N ARG A 249 -21.61 2.82 -15.98
CA ARG A 249 -21.96 3.06 -17.38
C ARG A 249 -21.98 4.56 -17.66
N SER A 250 -21.29 4.98 -18.72
CA SER A 250 -21.40 6.31 -19.28
C SER A 250 -22.83 6.61 -19.74
N PRO A 251 -23.20 7.87 -19.96
CA PRO A 251 -24.48 8.23 -20.57
C PRO A 251 -24.73 7.54 -21.93
N GLN A 252 -23.67 7.15 -22.63
CA GLN A 252 -23.70 6.42 -23.90
C GLN A 252 -23.86 4.90 -23.70
N GLY A 253 -24.04 4.43 -22.46
CA GLY A 253 -24.29 3.03 -22.11
C GLY A 253 -23.04 2.16 -22.01
N THR A 254 -21.84 2.71 -22.22
CA THR A 254 -20.57 1.96 -22.20
C THR A 254 -19.90 2.00 -20.83
N PHE A 255 -19.25 0.91 -20.43
CA PHE A 255 -18.47 0.89 -19.19
C PHE A 255 -17.17 1.71 -19.31
N SER A 256 -16.87 2.55 -18.31
CA SER A 256 -15.60 3.27 -18.23
C SER A 256 -15.26 3.60 -16.78
N TRP A 257 -13.99 3.40 -16.42
CA TRP A 257 -13.41 3.95 -15.20
C TRP A 257 -13.25 5.47 -15.33
N SER A 258 -13.31 6.17 -14.20
CA SER A 258 -13.06 7.62 -14.11
C SER A 258 -11.65 7.96 -14.62
N GLY A 259 -11.53 8.81 -15.63
CA GLY A 259 -10.24 9.27 -16.17
C GLY A 259 -9.64 10.48 -15.45
N THR A 260 -10.15 10.84 -14.28
CA THR A 260 -9.71 12.02 -13.52
C THR A 260 -8.64 11.65 -12.49
N VAL A 261 -7.65 12.53 -12.31
CA VAL A 261 -6.64 12.42 -11.24
C VAL A 261 -7.27 12.83 -9.90
N GLY A 262 -7.03 12.08 -8.82
CA GLY A 262 -7.51 12.37 -7.46
C GLY A 262 -8.66 11.47 -6.98
N GLU A 263 -9.29 11.82 -5.85
CA GLU A 263 -10.44 11.08 -5.29
C GLU A 263 -11.60 11.00 -6.30
N SER A 264 -11.74 9.83 -6.92
CA SER A 264 -12.87 9.51 -7.78
C SER A 264 -13.84 8.54 -7.10
N LEU A 265 -15.05 8.43 -7.63
CA LEU A 265 -16.02 7.41 -7.21
C LEU A 265 -15.48 5.98 -7.42
N ASP A 266 -14.56 5.77 -8.37
CA ASP A 266 -13.97 4.46 -8.62
C ASP A 266 -12.82 4.13 -7.65
N LEU A 267 -12.05 5.11 -7.18
CA LEU A 267 -11.14 4.90 -6.05
C LEU A 267 -11.93 4.60 -4.77
N SER A 268 -13.00 5.37 -4.51
CA SER A 268 -13.88 5.11 -3.36
C SER A 268 -14.54 3.73 -3.46
N PHE A 269 -14.82 3.26 -4.68
CA PHE A 269 -15.32 1.91 -4.90
C PHE A 269 -14.27 0.83 -4.67
N PHE A 270 -13.03 1.03 -5.11
CA PHE A 270 -11.92 0.13 -4.73
C PHE A 270 -11.82 0.01 -3.21
N ASP A 271 -11.80 1.13 -2.49
CA ASP A 271 -11.69 1.16 -1.04
C ASP A 271 -12.86 0.40 -0.36
N ALA A 272 -14.10 0.72 -0.74
CA ALA A 272 -15.29 0.07 -0.19
C ALA A 272 -15.37 -1.42 -0.55
N LEU A 273 -14.88 -1.81 -1.74
CA LEU A 273 -14.84 -3.20 -2.16
C LEU A 273 -13.88 -4.02 -1.31
N VAL A 274 -12.66 -3.52 -1.11
CA VAL A 274 -11.69 -4.23 -0.26
C VAL A 274 -12.21 -4.29 1.18
N GLU A 275 -12.80 -3.22 1.72
CA GLU A 275 -13.37 -3.19 3.07
C GLU A 275 -14.49 -4.24 3.23
N SER A 276 -15.44 -4.28 2.28
CA SER A 276 -16.55 -5.22 2.31
C SER A 276 -16.09 -6.69 2.26
N ILE A 277 -15.03 -6.98 1.49
CA ILE A 277 -14.41 -8.30 1.44
C ILE A 277 -13.67 -8.58 2.76
N ALA A 278 -12.87 -7.63 3.25
CA ALA A 278 -12.08 -7.74 4.46
C ALA A 278 -12.93 -8.00 5.71
N ASP A 279 -14.12 -7.41 5.79
CA ASP A 279 -15.05 -7.59 6.91
C ASP A 279 -15.62 -9.01 7.01
N GLN A 280 -15.61 -9.76 5.90
CA GLN A 280 -16.34 -11.01 5.75
C GLN A 280 -15.45 -12.22 5.53
N TYR A 281 -14.32 -12.03 4.86
CA TYR A 281 -13.36 -13.07 4.54
C TYR A 281 -12.03 -12.81 5.22
N CYS A 282 -11.29 -13.88 5.51
CA CYS A 282 -9.92 -13.80 6.02
C CYS A 282 -8.96 -13.49 4.88
N ILE A 283 -8.66 -12.21 4.68
CA ILE A 283 -7.72 -11.75 3.67
C ILE A 283 -6.44 -11.23 4.32
N ASP A 284 -5.34 -11.39 3.60
CA ASP A 284 -4.07 -10.78 3.93
C ASP A 284 -4.08 -9.31 3.46
N MET A 285 -4.19 -8.41 4.42
CA MET A 285 -4.27 -6.97 4.23
C MET A 285 -2.93 -6.34 3.81
N ASP A 286 -1.81 -7.05 3.93
CA ASP A 286 -0.51 -6.63 3.39
C ASP A 286 -0.28 -7.15 1.96
N ARG A 287 -1.15 -8.05 1.47
CA ARG A 287 -1.06 -8.67 0.13
C ARG A 287 -2.32 -8.42 -0.71
N ILE A 288 -2.64 -7.14 -0.86
CA ILE A 288 -3.67 -6.64 -1.78
C ILE A 288 -2.99 -6.23 -3.10
N PHE A 289 -3.43 -6.82 -4.19
CA PHE A 289 -2.90 -6.62 -5.53
C PHE A 289 -3.96 -6.09 -6.47
N VAL A 290 -3.53 -5.40 -7.52
CA VAL A 290 -4.42 -4.93 -8.59
C VAL A 290 -3.91 -5.35 -9.95
N ALA A 291 -4.82 -5.76 -10.83
CA ALA A 291 -4.47 -6.15 -12.19
C ALA A 291 -5.51 -5.66 -13.20
N GLY A 292 -5.11 -5.51 -14.46
CA GLY A 292 -6.06 -5.12 -15.49
C GLY A 292 -5.49 -5.04 -16.89
N HIS A 293 -6.40 -4.89 -17.84
CA HIS A 293 -6.11 -4.78 -19.27
C HIS A 293 -6.66 -3.46 -19.83
N SER A 294 -5.93 -2.78 -20.72
CA SER A 294 -6.38 -1.55 -21.36
C SER A 294 -6.71 -0.44 -20.34
N LEU A 295 -7.91 0.13 -20.38
CA LEU A 295 -8.36 1.10 -19.35
C LEU A 295 -8.32 0.50 -17.91
N GLY A 296 -8.44 -0.82 -17.77
CA GLY A 296 -8.27 -1.50 -16.49
C GLY A 296 -6.80 -1.58 -16.04
N ALA A 297 -5.86 -1.65 -16.99
CA ALA A 297 -4.43 -1.49 -16.70
C ALA A 297 -4.13 -0.07 -16.20
N TRP A 298 -4.75 0.94 -16.83
CA TRP A 298 -4.70 2.32 -16.37
C TRP A 298 -5.24 2.50 -14.95
N MET A 299 -6.39 1.90 -14.65
CA MET A 299 -6.98 1.93 -13.32
C MET A 299 -6.07 1.22 -12.30
N SER A 300 -5.50 0.06 -12.67
CA SER A 300 -4.59 -0.70 -11.80
C SER A 300 -3.35 0.11 -11.43
N ASN A 301 -2.72 0.75 -12.42
CA ASN A 301 -1.55 1.60 -12.17
C ASN A 301 -1.90 2.83 -11.34
N SER A 302 -3.07 3.44 -11.58
CA SER A 302 -3.53 4.62 -10.84
C SER A 302 -3.86 4.29 -9.37
N VAL A 303 -4.61 3.21 -9.13
CA VAL A 303 -4.94 2.72 -7.78
C VAL A 303 -3.67 2.40 -7.00
N ALA A 304 -2.74 1.64 -7.57
CA ALA A 304 -1.50 1.30 -6.90
C ALA A 304 -0.59 2.51 -6.63
N CYS A 305 -0.75 3.61 -7.37
CA CYS A 305 -0.02 4.86 -7.14
C CYS A 305 -0.67 5.67 -6.02
N LEU A 306 -2.00 5.82 -6.05
CA LEU A 306 -2.79 6.61 -5.10
C LEU A 306 -3.15 5.88 -3.80
N ARG A 307 -2.86 4.56 -3.72
CA ARG A 307 -3.02 3.70 -2.54
C ARG A 307 -1.70 2.96 -2.24
N GLY A 308 -0.57 3.61 -2.54
CA GLY A 308 0.74 3.11 -2.15
C GLY A 308 0.83 2.83 -0.65
N GLY A 309 1.54 1.77 -0.26
CA GLY A 309 1.57 1.27 1.12
C GLY A 309 0.33 0.49 1.60
N VAL A 310 -0.75 0.47 0.80
CA VAL A 310 -1.90 -0.46 0.95
C VAL A 310 -1.86 -1.51 -0.15
N VAL A 311 -1.75 -1.08 -1.40
CA VAL A 311 -1.63 -1.98 -2.55
C VAL A 311 -0.18 -2.43 -2.65
N ARG A 312 0.04 -3.74 -2.50
CA ARG A 312 1.37 -4.35 -2.53
C ARG A 312 2.00 -4.29 -3.92
N ALA A 313 1.20 -4.53 -4.96
CA ALA A 313 1.65 -4.43 -6.35
C ALA A 313 0.54 -4.22 -7.36
N SER A 314 0.89 -3.60 -8.50
CA SER A 314 0.08 -3.64 -9.72
C SER A 314 0.65 -4.58 -10.78
N ALA A 315 -0.23 -5.17 -11.59
CA ALA A 315 0.14 -5.79 -12.85
C ALA A 315 -0.75 -5.29 -14.00
N SER A 316 -0.15 -4.60 -14.97
CA SER A 316 -0.87 -3.96 -16.05
C SER A 316 -0.51 -4.57 -17.40
N VAL A 317 -1.52 -4.87 -18.22
CA VAL A 317 -1.35 -5.31 -19.62
C VAL A 317 -1.94 -4.26 -20.57
N ALA A 318 -1.16 -3.84 -21.57
CA ALA A 318 -1.59 -2.92 -22.62
C ALA A 318 -2.23 -1.62 -22.07
N GLY A 319 -1.60 -1.01 -21.07
CA GLY A 319 -2.03 0.27 -20.51
C GLY A 319 -0.91 1.02 -19.80
N ASP A 320 -1.20 2.26 -19.41
CA ASP A 320 -0.25 3.21 -18.81
C ASP A 320 -0.82 3.80 -17.50
N SER A 321 -0.41 5.01 -17.10
CA SER A 321 -1.00 5.83 -16.04
C SER A 321 -0.71 7.30 -16.34
N ILE A 322 -1.62 8.19 -15.95
CA ILE A 322 -1.36 9.65 -15.94
C ILE A 322 -1.07 10.19 -14.54
N VAL A 323 -1.18 9.35 -13.50
CA VAL A 323 -0.82 9.73 -12.14
C VAL A 323 0.71 9.67 -12.01
N ALA A 324 1.33 10.82 -11.78
CA ALA A 324 2.77 10.95 -11.61
C ALA A 324 3.18 10.94 -10.12
N ASP A 325 2.38 11.57 -9.26
CA ASP A 325 2.66 11.68 -7.83
C ASP A 325 1.98 10.52 -7.08
N CYS A 326 2.77 9.55 -6.65
CA CYS A 326 2.28 8.43 -5.85
C CYS A 326 2.26 8.78 -4.36
N THR A 327 1.33 8.18 -3.62
CA THR A 327 1.16 8.42 -2.19
C THR A 327 1.92 7.40 -1.33
N GLY A 328 2.74 6.56 -1.95
CA GLY A 328 3.56 5.53 -1.31
C GLY A 328 4.05 4.49 -2.31
N PRO A 329 4.92 3.58 -1.87
CA PRO A 329 5.53 2.60 -2.75
C PRO A 329 4.57 1.45 -3.07
N SER A 330 4.77 0.85 -4.25
CA SER A 330 4.10 -0.37 -4.70
C SER A 330 4.95 -1.02 -5.78
N ALA A 331 5.15 -2.33 -5.71
CA ALA A 331 5.79 -3.06 -6.79
C ALA A 331 4.93 -2.98 -8.08
N ALA A 332 5.55 -3.15 -9.24
CA ALA A 332 4.84 -3.03 -10.52
C ALA A 332 5.33 -4.04 -11.56
N LEU A 333 4.41 -4.71 -12.23
CA LEU A 333 4.64 -5.48 -13.44
C LEU A 333 3.92 -4.80 -14.61
N LEU A 334 4.67 -4.37 -15.62
CA LEU A 334 4.12 -3.68 -16.79
C LEU A 334 4.40 -4.50 -18.05
N ILE A 335 3.32 -4.94 -18.71
CA ILE A 335 3.35 -5.75 -19.93
C ILE A 335 2.73 -4.91 -21.05
N ASN A 336 3.55 -4.50 -22.02
CA ASN A 336 3.12 -3.59 -23.08
C ASN A 336 3.76 -3.99 -24.42
N ASN A 337 3.04 -3.74 -25.52
CA ASN A 337 3.54 -4.00 -26.87
C ASN A 337 3.95 -2.68 -27.55
N PRO A 338 5.18 -2.55 -28.09
CA PRO A 338 5.61 -1.37 -28.85
C PRO A 338 4.75 -1.04 -30.08
N HIS A 339 4.07 -2.03 -30.64
CA HIS A 339 3.20 -1.90 -31.81
C HIS A 339 1.73 -1.61 -31.45
N ASP A 340 1.39 -1.44 -30.16
CA ASP A 340 0.04 -1.13 -29.71
C ASP A 340 -0.42 0.27 -30.17
N PRO A 341 -1.45 0.36 -31.04
CA PRO A 341 -1.93 1.65 -31.53
C PRO A 341 -2.93 2.32 -30.57
N LEU A 342 -3.41 1.60 -29.54
CA LEU A 342 -4.43 2.06 -28.60
C LEU A 342 -3.84 2.55 -27.27
N SER A 343 -2.74 1.95 -26.81
CA SER A 343 -1.97 2.42 -25.66
C SER A 343 -0.55 2.80 -26.12
N PRO A 344 -0.22 4.10 -26.21
CA PRO A 344 1.09 4.54 -26.68
C PRO A 344 2.22 3.98 -25.81
N PHE A 345 3.17 3.26 -26.44
CA PHE A 345 4.28 2.64 -25.73
C PHE A 345 5.10 3.63 -24.89
N ALA A 346 5.32 4.85 -25.40
CA ALA A 346 5.98 5.93 -24.67
C ALA A 346 5.26 6.33 -23.36
N ALA A 347 3.94 6.14 -23.26
CA ALA A 347 3.19 6.37 -22.02
C ALA A 347 3.47 5.26 -20.99
N ALA A 348 3.56 4.02 -21.44
CA ALA A 348 3.96 2.90 -20.59
C ALA A 348 5.41 3.06 -20.09
N GLU A 349 6.33 3.57 -20.92
CA GLU A 349 7.70 3.90 -20.50
C GLU A 349 7.73 4.98 -19.42
N ARG A 350 6.92 6.05 -19.55
CA ARG A 350 6.81 7.07 -18.49
C ARG A 350 6.26 6.48 -17.18
N THR A 351 5.35 5.51 -17.27
CA THR A 351 4.81 4.81 -16.10
C THR A 351 5.89 3.96 -15.44
N ARG A 352 6.67 3.20 -16.23
CA ARG A 352 7.85 2.47 -15.75
C ARG A 352 8.83 3.40 -15.04
N ASP A 353 9.21 4.51 -15.68
CA ASP A 353 10.21 5.44 -15.14
C ASP A 353 9.73 6.10 -13.84
N THR A 354 8.43 6.38 -13.74
CA THR A 354 7.83 6.86 -12.49
C THR A 354 7.95 5.80 -11.41
N ARG A 355 7.58 4.54 -11.68
CA ARG A 355 7.74 3.45 -10.69
C ARG A 355 9.18 3.20 -10.27
N LEU A 356 10.14 3.29 -11.21
CA LEU A 356 11.56 3.14 -10.89
C LEU A 356 12.05 4.24 -9.94
N ARG A 357 11.63 5.50 -10.17
CA ARG A 357 11.98 6.63 -9.28
C ARG A 357 11.33 6.50 -7.91
N GLU A 358 10.01 6.27 -7.86
CA GLU A 358 9.27 6.16 -6.60
C GLU A 358 9.76 4.99 -5.73
N ASN A 359 10.13 3.87 -6.35
CA ASN A 359 10.63 2.71 -5.63
C ASN A 359 12.16 2.72 -5.45
N GLY A 360 12.85 3.83 -5.76
CA GLY A 360 14.30 3.95 -5.54
C GLY A 360 15.15 2.87 -6.25
N CYS A 361 14.69 2.35 -7.38
CA CYS A 361 15.32 1.21 -8.04
C CYS A 361 16.67 1.56 -8.69
N ALA A 362 17.63 0.64 -8.59
CA ALA A 362 18.87 0.73 -9.34
C ALA A 362 18.61 0.56 -10.86
N PRO A 363 19.44 1.15 -11.75
CA PRO A 363 19.21 1.09 -13.20
C PRO A 363 19.47 -0.31 -13.80
N GLN A 364 20.20 -1.18 -13.09
CA GLN A 364 20.48 -2.53 -13.55
C GLN A 364 19.22 -3.40 -13.51
N SER A 365 19.02 -4.15 -14.58
CA SER A 365 17.94 -5.13 -14.69
C SER A 365 18.45 -6.44 -15.28
N GLU A 366 17.75 -7.53 -14.99
CA GLU A 366 18.05 -8.87 -15.53
C GLU A 366 16.81 -9.46 -16.23
N PRO A 367 17.00 -10.29 -17.27
CA PRO A 367 15.87 -10.97 -17.91
C PRO A 367 15.20 -11.94 -16.94
N VAL A 368 13.87 -12.03 -17.01
CA VAL A 368 13.07 -13.00 -16.23
C VAL A 368 12.07 -13.70 -17.14
N GLN A 369 11.73 -14.94 -16.77
CA GLN A 369 10.74 -15.73 -17.50
C GLN A 369 9.34 -15.11 -17.38
N PRO A 370 8.46 -15.34 -18.38
CA PRO A 370 8.70 -16.09 -19.60
C PRO A 370 9.41 -15.26 -20.69
N ASP A 371 10.34 -15.88 -21.42
CA ASP A 371 11.12 -15.20 -22.47
C ASP A 371 10.26 -14.57 -23.58
N THR A 372 9.06 -15.13 -23.82
CA THR A 372 8.10 -14.62 -24.82
C THR A 372 7.61 -13.21 -24.51
N LEU A 373 7.56 -12.83 -23.23
CA LEU A 373 7.17 -11.49 -22.80
C LEU A 373 8.35 -10.51 -22.75
N LYS A 374 9.58 -11.00 -22.96
CA LYS A 374 10.83 -10.22 -22.92
C LYS A 374 11.01 -9.43 -21.61
N CYS A 375 10.51 -9.97 -20.50
CA CYS A 375 10.50 -9.29 -19.21
C CYS A 375 11.90 -9.04 -18.65
N ARG A 376 12.07 -7.88 -18.00
CA ARG A 376 13.26 -7.52 -17.23
C ARG A 376 12.88 -7.05 -15.83
N LEU A 377 13.52 -7.63 -14.83
CA LEU A 377 13.34 -7.28 -13.42
C LEU A 377 14.42 -6.27 -12.99
N TYR A 378 13.98 -5.11 -12.51
CA TYR A 378 14.83 -4.13 -11.83
C TYR A 378 14.92 -4.50 -10.35
N LYS A 379 16.15 -4.62 -9.85
CA LYS A 379 16.46 -5.02 -8.47
C LYS A 379 16.94 -3.82 -7.64
N ASN A 380 17.20 -4.06 -6.36
CA ASN A 380 17.66 -3.06 -5.40
C ASN A 380 16.72 -1.84 -5.34
N CYS A 381 15.43 -2.12 -5.29
CA CYS A 381 14.39 -1.13 -5.05
C CYS A 381 14.12 -1.03 -3.55
N ASP A 382 13.85 0.19 -3.08
CA ASP A 382 13.51 0.49 -1.70
C ASP A 382 12.32 -0.33 -1.23
N GLY A 383 12.45 -0.89 -0.03
CA GLY A 383 11.43 -1.75 0.55
C GLY A 383 11.05 -2.89 -0.41
N GLY A 384 11.97 -3.46 -1.20
CA GLY A 384 11.68 -4.60 -2.10
C GLY A 384 10.53 -4.38 -3.09
N ASN A 385 10.22 -3.13 -3.41
CA ASN A 385 9.17 -2.75 -4.36
C ASN A 385 9.68 -2.83 -5.79
N VAL A 386 9.98 -4.06 -6.21
CA VAL A 386 10.56 -4.36 -7.52
C VAL A 386 9.67 -3.88 -8.67
N VAL A 387 10.32 -3.54 -9.78
CA VAL A 387 9.65 -3.18 -11.04
C VAL A 387 10.05 -4.20 -12.11
N THR A 388 9.06 -4.78 -12.77
CA THR A 388 9.26 -5.70 -13.90
C THR A 388 8.67 -5.07 -15.16
N TRP A 389 9.49 -4.95 -16.21
CA TRP A 389 9.13 -4.34 -17.49
C TRP A 389 9.16 -5.38 -18.60
N CYS A 390 8.06 -5.57 -19.32
CA CYS A 390 7.87 -6.61 -20.33
C CYS A 390 7.41 -6.02 -21.67
N PRO A 391 8.35 -5.56 -22.53
CA PRO A 391 8.06 -5.05 -23.86
C PRO A 391 7.90 -6.20 -24.86
N HIS A 392 6.78 -6.92 -24.79
CA HIS A 392 6.53 -8.07 -25.67
C HIS A 392 6.21 -7.63 -27.11
N GLU A 393 6.44 -8.52 -28.08
CA GLU A 393 6.16 -8.28 -29.51
C GLU A 393 5.14 -9.29 -30.07
N LEU A 394 4.27 -9.78 -29.18
CA LEU A 394 3.20 -10.70 -29.54
C LEU A 394 2.05 -9.90 -30.19
N ASP A 395 2.14 -9.71 -31.50
CA ASP A 395 1.24 -8.82 -32.24
C ASP A 395 -0.12 -9.44 -32.57
N ASN A 396 -0.27 -10.76 -32.45
CA ASN A 396 -1.49 -11.46 -32.85
C ASN A 396 -2.28 -11.95 -31.63
N ASP A 397 -3.60 -11.85 -31.70
CA ASP A 397 -4.50 -12.45 -30.70
C ASP A 397 -4.46 -13.99 -30.75
N PRO A 398 -5.13 -14.70 -29.81
CA PRO A 398 -5.15 -16.16 -29.81
C PRO A 398 -5.75 -16.83 -31.06
N ARG A 399 -6.43 -16.06 -31.93
CA ARG A 399 -6.99 -16.53 -33.20
C ARG A 399 -6.05 -16.25 -34.38
N GLY A 400 -4.91 -15.62 -34.15
CA GLY A 400 -3.92 -15.25 -35.16
C GLY A 400 -4.23 -13.92 -35.87
N VAL A 401 -5.15 -13.10 -35.35
CA VAL A 401 -5.49 -11.79 -35.93
C VAL A 401 -4.54 -10.73 -35.37
N TYR A 402 -3.96 -9.89 -36.24
CA TYR A 402 -3.12 -8.77 -35.83
C TYR A 402 -3.90 -7.82 -34.92
N TYR A 403 -3.52 -7.82 -33.64
CA TYR A 403 -4.10 -7.03 -32.56
C TYR A 403 -3.06 -6.88 -31.43
N PRO A 404 -2.10 -5.94 -31.54
CA PRO A 404 -1.03 -5.77 -30.55
C PRO A 404 -1.52 -5.31 -29.16
N HIS A 405 -2.75 -4.80 -29.07
CA HIS A 405 -3.46 -4.48 -27.82
C HIS A 405 -4.12 -5.72 -27.17
N ASN A 406 -3.52 -6.90 -27.37
CA ASN A 406 -4.07 -8.17 -26.86
C ASN A 406 -3.67 -8.44 -25.41
N TRP A 407 -4.29 -9.49 -24.86
CA TRP A 407 -3.83 -10.16 -23.65
C TRP A 407 -2.95 -11.36 -24.02
N PRO A 408 -1.62 -11.31 -23.81
CA PRO A 408 -0.74 -12.44 -24.10
C PRO A 408 -1.11 -13.68 -23.28
N LYS A 409 -0.97 -14.86 -23.87
CA LYS A 409 -1.29 -16.15 -23.21
C LYS A 409 -0.50 -16.32 -21.90
N GLU A 410 0.75 -15.88 -21.88
CA GLU A 410 1.65 -16.00 -20.74
C GLU A 410 1.47 -14.89 -19.70
N ALA A 411 0.63 -13.88 -19.95
CA ALA A 411 0.43 -12.77 -19.02
C ALA A 411 -0.14 -13.26 -17.67
N ALA A 412 -1.19 -14.09 -17.68
CA ALA A 412 -1.83 -14.52 -16.43
C ALA A 412 -0.93 -15.38 -15.52
N PRO A 413 -0.18 -16.38 -16.03
CA PRO A 413 0.86 -17.05 -15.25
C PRO A 413 1.92 -16.09 -14.70
N ALA A 414 2.47 -15.20 -15.54
CA ALA A 414 3.51 -14.25 -15.13
C ALA A 414 3.03 -13.30 -14.01
N ILE A 415 1.78 -12.82 -14.11
CA ILE A 415 1.15 -11.99 -13.08
C ILE A 415 0.99 -12.77 -11.77
N ALA A 416 0.50 -14.01 -11.84
CA ALA A 416 0.32 -14.83 -10.65
C ALA A 416 1.65 -15.13 -9.95
N ASP A 417 2.71 -15.42 -10.71
CA ASP A 417 4.03 -15.71 -10.15
C ASP A 417 4.68 -14.43 -9.57
N PHE A 418 4.50 -13.29 -10.24
CA PHE A 418 4.90 -11.99 -9.71
C PHE A 418 4.18 -11.67 -8.39
N PHE A 419 2.87 -11.85 -8.27
CA PHE A 419 2.19 -11.59 -7.00
C PHE A 419 2.55 -12.61 -5.90
N LYS A 420 2.83 -13.87 -6.25
CA LYS A 420 3.29 -14.88 -5.28
C LYS A 420 4.66 -14.57 -4.70
N MET A 421 5.57 -14.00 -5.49
CA MET A 421 6.92 -13.66 -5.03
C MET A 421 6.91 -12.53 -3.99
N LEU A 422 5.87 -11.69 -4.01
CA LEU A 422 5.69 -10.57 -3.10
C LEU A 422 4.94 -11.06 -1.86
N LYS A 423 5.71 -11.34 -0.83
CA LYS A 423 5.19 -11.53 0.52
C LYS A 423 4.81 -10.20 1.14
#